data_AF-A0A525WLU0-F1
#
_entry.id   AF-A0A525WLU0-F1
#
_cell.length_a   1.000
_cell.length_b   1.000
_cell.length_c   1.000
_cell.angle_alpha   90.00
_cell.angle_beta   90.00
_cell.angle_gamma   90.00
#
_symmetry.space_group_name_H-M   'P 1'
#
loop_
_entity.id
_entity.type
_entity.pdbx_description
1 polymer ?
#
loop_
_entity_poly.entity_id
_entity_poly.type
_entity_poly.pdbx_seq_one_letter_code
_entity_poly.pdbx_strand_id
1 'polypeptide(L)'
;MKTRSQLSIKGVLFQAISQSSPLIITKPSHRIRLGVLALAVTVSLLLLTGVAISPATAMTIQYSFTGTVNQVTHRLSSTFSASPISSAMSGFMTVNTTDTNPLNANIGSYTVTNFSLNIEGYTATMGTSGNIEVRNGPPGNDQFNVTVNTPNGPTVSSLAPRIFEIQLRGPNSLFASDTLPISSPSITSFTNRNLWRLVFGAGANRTVSGIITAVTAVAVVPLPPAVILFGTALVALVSLGAGNWKQRKTPLP
;
A
#
# COMPACT_ATOMS: atom_id res chain seq x y z
N MET A 1 -59.91 -13.39 -37.01
CA MET A 1 -60.75 -14.44 -37.65
C MET A 1 -60.09 -14.81 -38.97
N LYS A 2 -60.01 -16.12 -39.35
CA LYS A 2 -59.07 -16.70 -40.35
C LYS A 2 -57.59 -16.56 -39.93
N THR A 3 -56.84 -17.57 -39.48
CA THR A 3 -56.85 -19.05 -39.58
C THR A 3 -56.22 -19.62 -40.86
N ARG A 4 -55.31 -20.60 -40.65
CA ARG A 4 -54.75 -21.64 -41.56
C ARG A 4 -53.47 -21.30 -42.34
N SER A 5 -52.62 -22.28 -42.72
CA SER A 5 -52.33 -23.66 -42.22
C SER A 5 -51.31 -24.33 -43.18
N GLN A 6 -50.79 -25.50 -42.80
CA GLN A 6 -50.03 -26.50 -43.60
C GLN A 6 -48.58 -26.11 -43.94
N LEU A 7 -47.53 -26.89 -43.62
CA LEU A 7 -47.32 -28.36 -43.56
C LEU A 7 -47.34 -29.04 -44.93
N SER A 8 -46.19 -29.55 -45.38
CA SER A 8 -46.14 -30.72 -46.28
C SER A 8 -44.82 -31.46 -46.15
N ILE A 9 -44.85 -32.76 -46.41
CA ILE A 9 -43.81 -33.77 -46.16
C ILE A 9 -43.67 -34.65 -47.42
N LYS A 10 -42.48 -35.26 -47.61
CA LYS A 10 -42.07 -36.34 -48.55
C LYS A 10 -41.08 -35.85 -49.63
N GLY A 11 -40.12 -36.66 -50.10
CA GLY A 11 -39.87 -38.09 -49.88
C GLY A 11 -38.36 -38.47 -49.98
N VAL A 12 -37.89 -39.68 -49.59
CA VAL A 12 -38.06 -41.00 -50.27
C VAL A 12 -37.17 -41.03 -51.55
N LEU A 13 -36.20 -41.95 -51.80
CA LEU A 13 -36.08 -43.40 -51.53
C LEU A 13 -34.66 -43.97 -51.84
N PHE A 14 -34.39 -45.24 -51.46
CA PHE A 14 -33.38 -46.20 -52.03
C PHE A 14 -31.86 -45.87 -51.96
N GLN A 15 -30.90 -46.82 -52.06
CA GLN A 15 -30.97 -48.30 -52.08
C GLN A 15 -30.04 -48.98 -51.03
N ALA A 16 -29.19 -49.97 -51.38
CA ALA A 16 -28.60 -50.93 -50.44
C ALA A 16 -27.40 -51.76 -51.02
N ILE A 17 -26.86 -52.68 -50.19
CA ILE A 17 -25.94 -53.82 -50.48
C ILE A 17 -24.42 -53.49 -50.54
N SER A 18 -23.62 -54.06 -49.61
CA SER A 18 -22.73 -55.22 -49.89
C SER A 18 -21.80 -55.56 -48.70
N GLN A 19 -21.32 -56.80 -48.63
CA GLN A 19 -20.43 -57.34 -47.60
C GLN A 19 -18.95 -57.13 -47.94
N SER A 20 -18.08 -57.02 -46.92
CA SER A 20 -16.76 -57.69 -46.90
C SER A 20 -16.05 -57.54 -45.54
N SER A 21 -15.41 -58.62 -45.10
CA SER A 21 -14.52 -58.72 -43.94
C SER A 21 -13.07 -58.94 -44.45
N PRO A 22 -12.06 -59.18 -43.60
CA PRO A 22 -11.56 -58.42 -42.43
C PRO A 22 -10.05 -58.10 -42.56
N LEU A 23 -9.45 -57.31 -41.65
CA LEU A 23 -8.03 -57.51 -41.29
C LEU A 23 -7.65 -56.94 -39.91
N ILE A 24 -6.85 -57.70 -39.15
CA ILE A 24 -6.31 -57.34 -37.83
C ILE A 24 -4.89 -56.79 -38.00
N ILE A 25 -4.60 -55.59 -37.46
CA ILE A 25 -3.23 -55.16 -37.13
C ILE A 25 -3.21 -54.48 -35.76
N THR A 26 -2.74 -55.18 -34.75
CA THR A 26 -2.43 -54.62 -33.42
C THR A 26 -1.07 -53.92 -33.44
N LYS A 27 -1.05 -52.59 -33.26
CA LYS A 27 0.20 -51.80 -33.16
C LYS A 27 0.50 -51.45 -31.69
N PRO A 28 1.74 -51.62 -31.19
CA PRO A 28 2.03 -51.55 -29.75
C PRO A 28 1.91 -50.15 -29.12
N SER A 29 1.75 -50.20 -27.80
CA SER A 29 1.44 -49.13 -26.84
C SER A 29 2.36 -47.90 -26.85
N HIS A 30 2.00 -46.86 -27.61
CA HIS A 30 2.59 -45.52 -27.49
C HIS A 30 2.26 -44.76 -26.17
N ARG A 31 1.55 -45.39 -25.22
CA ARG A 31 0.84 -44.71 -24.12
C ARG A 31 1.74 -44.10 -23.03
N ILE A 32 2.95 -44.61 -22.83
CA ILE A 32 3.82 -44.18 -21.71
C ILE A 32 4.51 -42.82 -21.99
N ARG A 33 4.86 -42.51 -23.24
CA ARG A 33 5.49 -41.21 -23.59
C ARG A 33 4.50 -40.04 -23.68
N LEU A 34 3.22 -40.30 -23.90
CA LEU A 34 2.19 -39.25 -23.97
C LEU A 34 1.88 -38.63 -22.61
N GLY A 35 1.85 -39.43 -21.54
CA GLY A 35 1.48 -38.95 -20.20
C GLY A 35 2.44 -37.91 -19.63
N VAL A 36 3.75 -38.12 -19.80
CA VAL A 36 4.78 -37.18 -19.32
C VAL A 36 4.74 -35.86 -20.11
N LEU A 37 4.51 -35.93 -21.43
CA LEU A 37 4.40 -34.73 -22.27
C LEU A 37 3.15 -33.90 -21.93
N ALA A 38 2.00 -34.55 -21.70
CA ALA A 38 0.77 -33.87 -21.32
C ALA A 38 0.87 -33.16 -19.94
N LEU A 39 1.59 -33.76 -18.99
CA LEU A 39 1.84 -33.17 -17.67
C LEU A 39 2.78 -31.95 -17.77
N ALA A 40 3.84 -32.05 -18.58
CA ALA A 40 4.77 -30.93 -18.79
C ALA A 40 4.09 -29.72 -19.44
N VAL A 41 3.18 -29.95 -20.40
CA VAL A 41 2.41 -28.88 -21.07
C VAL A 41 1.39 -28.23 -20.12
N THR A 42 0.68 -29.00 -19.29
CA THR A 42 -0.26 -28.43 -18.31
C THR A 42 0.44 -27.62 -17.22
N VAL A 43 1.59 -28.07 -16.70
CA VAL A 43 2.41 -27.28 -15.75
C VAL A 43 2.92 -25.98 -16.39
N SER A 44 3.39 -26.04 -17.65
CA SER A 44 3.87 -24.86 -18.36
C SER A 44 2.76 -23.84 -18.61
N LEU A 45 1.56 -24.29 -18.98
CA LEU A 45 0.43 -23.40 -19.25
C LEU A 45 -0.09 -22.72 -17.98
N LEU A 46 -0.05 -23.42 -16.82
CA LEU A 46 -0.41 -22.85 -15.51
C LEU A 46 0.58 -21.76 -15.05
N LEU A 47 1.86 -21.87 -15.44
CA LEU A 47 2.90 -20.89 -15.11
C LEU A 47 2.77 -19.60 -15.92
N LEU A 48 2.34 -19.65 -17.19
CA LEU A 48 2.16 -18.45 -18.01
C LEU A 48 0.95 -17.59 -17.58
N THR A 49 -0.09 -18.18 -17.00
CA THR A 49 -1.25 -17.43 -16.49
C THR A 49 -0.98 -16.68 -15.17
N GLY A 50 0.15 -16.94 -14.51
CA GLY A 50 0.51 -16.40 -13.20
C GLY A 50 1.29 -15.08 -13.22
N VAL A 51 1.67 -14.54 -14.39
CA VAL A 51 2.46 -13.30 -14.49
C VAL A 51 1.55 -12.09 -14.28
N ALA A 52 1.15 -11.86 -13.03
CA ALA A 52 0.51 -10.63 -12.62
C ALA A 52 1.49 -9.46 -12.84
N ILE A 53 1.20 -8.62 -13.83
CA ILE A 53 1.91 -7.36 -14.05
C ILE A 53 1.61 -6.48 -12.83
N SER A 54 2.52 -6.44 -11.87
CA SER A 54 2.35 -5.61 -10.67
C SER A 54 2.22 -4.14 -11.11
N PRO A 55 1.13 -3.44 -10.76
CA PRO A 55 0.99 -2.03 -11.11
C PRO A 55 2.16 -1.24 -10.52
N ALA A 56 2.61 -0.21 -11.25
CA ALA A 56 3.60 0.73 -10.73
C ALA A 56 3.02 1.37 -9.45
N THR A 57 3.56 0.97 -8.30
CA THR A 57 3.12 1.49 -7.01
C THR A 57 3.66 2.90 -6.85
N ALA A 58 2.79 3.85 -6.48
CA ALA A 58 3.21 5.20 -6.16
C ALA A 58 4.25 5.15 -5.04
N MET A 59 5.35 5.90 -5.21
CA MET A 59 6.36 6.01 -4.16
C MET A 59 5.70 6.61 -2.91
N THR A 60 6.06 6.08 -1.75
CA THR A 60 5.59 6.62 -0.47
C THR A 60 6.77 7.00 0.41
N ILE A 61 6.61 8.06 1.18
CA ILE A 61 7.57 8.47 2.20
C ILE A 61 6.91 8.22 3.55
N GLN A 62 7.62 7.55 4.44
CA GLN A 62 7.24 7.47 5.84
C GLN A 62 7.99 8.57 6.61
N TYR A 63 7.25 9.43 7.29
CA TYR A 63 7.81 10.35 8.27
C TYR A 63 7.51 9.83 9.67
N SER A 64 8.54 9.59 10.47
CA SER A 64 8.42 9.40 11.91
C SER A 64 8.67 10.74 12.60
N PHE A 65 7.88 11.08 13.61
CA PHE A 65 8.01 12.34 14.35
C PHE A 65 7.98 12.11 15.86
N THR A 66 8.68 12.97 16.59
CA THR A 66 8.68 13.02 18.06
C THR A 66 8.54 14.45 18.55
N GLY A 67 8.05 14.63 19.77
CA GLY A 67 7.88 15.94 20.38
C GLY A 67 7.59 15.87 21.88
N THR A 68 7.48 17.04 22.50
CA THR A 68 7.09 17.21 23.91
C THR A 68 5.62 17.61 24.03
N VAL A 69 4.97 17.32 25.15
CA VAL A 69 3.68 17.93 25.53
C VAL A 69 3.95 19.13 26.44
N ASN A 70 3.67 20.34 25.95
CA ASN A 70 3.92 21.59 26.69
C ASN A 70 2.64 22.18 27.28
N GLN A 71 1.49 21.91 26.68
CA GLN A 71 0.20 22.46 27.08
C GLN A 71 -0.90 21.39 26.97
N VAL A 72 -1.65 21.21 28.05
CA VAL A 72 -2.85 20.38 28.13
C VAL A 72 -3.97 21.27 28.65
N THR A 73 -5.11 21.32 27.95
CA THR A 73 -6.27 22.06 28.47
C THR A 73 -6.90 21.29 29.64
N HIS A 74 -7.33 21.99 30.70
CA HIS A 74 -7.89 21.40 31.94
C HIS A 74 -8.95 20.29 31.73
N ARG A 75 -9.75 20.33 30.65
CA ARG A 75 -10.73 19.26 30.36
C ARG A 75 -10.10 17.91 29.97
N LEU A 76 -8.80 17.88 29.66
CA LEU A 76 -8.06 16.73 29.16
C LEU A 76 -6.94 16.30 30.14
N SER A 77 -6.73 17.02 31.25
CA SER A 77 -5.67 16.75 32.23
C SER A 77 -5.90 15.49 33.09
N SER A 78 -7.04 14.82 32.92
CA SER A 78 -7.30 13.48 33.47
C SER A 78 -6.58 12.36 32.70
N THR A 79 -6.06 12.65 31.51
CA THR A 79 -5.48 11.65 30.60
C THR A 79 -4.10 12.08 30.08
N PHE A 80 -3.88 13.37 29.88
CA PHE A 80 -2.59 13.91 29.44
C PHE A 80 -1.96 14.76 30.54
N SER A 81 -0.65 14.63 30.73
CA SER A 81 0.14 15.54 31.53
C SER A 81 0.93 16.50 30.64
N ALA A 82 1.21 17.70 31.15
CA ALA A 82 2.16 18.61 30.53
C ALA A 82 3.50 18.47 31.29
N SER A 83 4.45 17.75 30.71
CA SER A 83 5.82 17.66 31.23
C SER A 83 6.83 18.01 30.14
N PRO A 84 7.68 19.03 30.35
CA PRO A 84 8.75 19.36 29.41
C PRO A 84 9.90 18.34 29.40
N ILE A 85 9.84 17.31 30.26
CA ILE A 85 10.94 16.35 30.49
C ILE A 85 10.53 14.90 30.16
N SER A 86 9.26 14.53 30.32
CA SER A 86 8.80 13.13 30.24
C SER A 86 7.65 12.87 29.25
N SER A 87 6.89 13.88 28.85
CA SER A 87 5.71 13.69 27.98
C SER A 87 6.13 13.58 26.51
N ALA A 88 6.64 12.41 26.13
CA ALA A 88 7.01 12.10 24.76
C ALA A 88 5.74 11.88 23.90
N MET A 89 5.45 12.84 23.03
CA MET A 89 4.62 12.59 21.85
C MET A 89 5.49 11.90 20.79
N SER A 90 4.96 10.87 20.16
CA SER A 90 5.61 10.18 19.04
C SER A 90 4.57 9.72 18.03
N GLY A 91 4.99 9.49 16.79
CA GLY A 91 4.12 8.94 15.78
C GLY A 91 4.81 8.74 14.44
N PHE A 92 4.04 8.28 13.47
CA PHE A 92 4.45 8.22 12.09
C PHE A 92 3.29 8.50 11.14
N MET A 93 3.62 8.88 9.92
CA MET A 93 2.69 9.02 8.81
C MET A 93 3.31 8.49 7.53
N THR A 94 2.51 7.83 6.70
CA THR A 94 2.89 7.43 5.33
C THR A 94 2.19 8.35 4.35
N VAL A 95 2.93 8.86 3.37
CA VAL A 95 2.49 9.93 2.48
C VAL A 95 2.71 9.50 1.04
N ASN A 96 1.72 9.72 0.17
CA ASN A 96 1.86 9.55 -1.27
C ASN A 96 2.65 10.75 -1.84
N THR A 97 3.70 10.50 -2.63
CA THR A 97 4.50 11.56 -3.25
C THR A 97 3.83 12.24 -4.44
N THR A 98 2.65 11.78 -4.87
CA THR A 98 1.84 12.47 -5.90
C THR A 98 1.27 13.76 -5.33
N ASP A 99 1.67 14.89 -5.92
CA ASP A 99 1.08 16.19 -5.61
C ASP A 99 -0.37 16.26 -6.15
N THR A 100 -1.28 16.70 -5.29
CA THR A 100 -2.70 16.92 -5.58
C THR A 100 -3.02 18.36 -5.98
N ASN A 101 -2.03 19.27 -5.92
CA ASN A 101 -2.14 20.67 -6.32
C ASN A 101 -1.10 21.13 -7.38
N PRO A 102 -0.82 20.34 -8.44
CA PRO A 102 0.32 20.56 -9.36
C PRO A 102 0.24 21.82 -10.24
N LEU A 103 -0.82 22.61 -10.10
CA LEU A 103 -1.00 23.89 -10.81
C LEU A 103 -0.42 25.08 -10.03
N ASN A 104 0.04 24.90 -8.79
CA ASN A 104 0.57 25.96 -7.95
C ASN A 104 2.05 25.71 -7.64
N ALA A 105 2.94 26.41 -8.35
CA ALA A 105 4.40 26.29 -8.22
C ALA A 105 5.00 26.71 -6.86
N ASN A 106 4.16 27.06 -5.89
CA ASN A 106 4.55 27.47 -4.54
C ASN A 106 3.91 26.63 -3.43
N ILE A 107 2.95 25.73 -3.74
CA ILE A 107 2.16 25.00 -2.74
C ILE A 107 1.84 23.58 -3.23
N GLY A 108 2.62 22.61 -2.76
CA GLY A 108 2.42 21.18 -2.99
C GLY A 108 1.53 20.59 -1.90
N SER A 109 0.64 19.68 -2.27
CA SER A 109 -0.36 19.08 -1.38
C SER A 109 -0.37 17.56 -1.51
N TYR A 110 -0.07 16.85 -0.43
CA TYR A 110 0.23 15.41 -0.45
C TYR A 110 -0.65 14.61 0.49
N THR A 111 -1.32 13.59 -0.04
CA THR A 111 -2.24 12.73 0.74
C THR A 111 -1.48 11.84 1.73
N VAL A 112 -1.84 11.95 3.01
CA VAL A 112 -1.45 11.00 4.05
C VAL A 112 -2.31 9.74 3.90
N THR A 113 -1.69 8.58 3.73
CA THR A 113 -2.36 7.28 3.53
C THR A 113 -2.42 6.44 4.80
N ASN A 114 -1.49 6.66 5.73
CA ASN A 114 -1.46 6.01 7.03
C ASN A 114 -0.95 7.00 8.09
N PHE A 115 -1.41 6.85 9.32
CA PHE A 115 -1.06 7.71 10.45
C PHE A 115 -1.19 6.95 11.76
N SER A 116 -0.24 7.18 12.66
CA SER A 116 -0.28 6.71 14.05
C SER A 116 0.34 7.76 14.96
N LEU A 117 -0.29 7.97 16.11
CA LEU A 117 0.09 8.93 17.14
C LEU A 117 0.02 8.23 18.50
N ASN A 118 1.04 8.45 19.32
CA ASN A 118 1.12 8.03 20.71
C ASN A 118 1.50 9.25 21.57
N ILE A 119 0.69 9.55 22.58
CA ILE A 119 0.97 10.58 23.60
C ILE A 119 0.75 9.92 24.96
N GLU A 120 1.83 9.59 25.68
CA GLU A 120 1.76 9.00 27.03
C GLU A 120 0.88 7.73 27.13
N GLY A 121 0.80 6.93 26.05
CA GLY A 121 -0.05 5.74 25.97
C GLY A 121 -1.45 5.97 25.40
N TYR A 122 -1.89 7.22 25.24
CA TYR A 122 -3.03 7.54 24.39
C TYR A 122 -2.64 7.31 22.92
N THR A 123 -3.35 6.43 22.23
CA THR A 123 -3.13 6.16 20.80
C THR A 123 -4.25 6.70 19.93
N ALA A 124 -3.88 7.24 18.77
CA ALA A 124 -4.80 7.57 17.70
C ALA A 124 -4.22 7.17 16.33
N THR A 125 -5.06 6.67 15.44
CA THR A 125 -4.67 6.23 14.09
C THR A 125 -5.33 7.08 13.01
N MET A 126 -5.02 6.77 11.74
CA MET A 126 -5.58 7.45 10.57
C MET A 126 -7.10 7.62 10.66
N GLY A 127 -7.55 8.84 10.39
CA GLY A 127 -8.95 9.26 10.47
C GLY A 127 -9.67 9.21 9.13
N THR A 128 -10.48 10.24 8.83
CA THR A 128 -11.22 10.34 7.56
C THR A 128 -10.34 10.80 6.39
N SER A 129 -9.36 11.66 6.66
CA SER A 129 -8.42 12.17 5.65
C SER A 129 -7.17 12.73 6.33
N GLY A 130 -6.09 12.87 5.58
CA GLY A 130 -4.92 13.59 6.02
C GLY A 130 -4.14 14.16 4.84
N ASN A 131 -3.51 15.30 5.06
CA ASN A 131 -2.80 16.07 4.04
C ASN A 131 -1.51 16.65 4.62
N ILE A 132 -0.48 16.75 3.78
CA ILE A 132 0.68 17.60 4.01
C ILE A 132 0.65 18.73 3.00
N GLU A 133 0.69 19.97 3.47
CA GLU A 133 1.01 21.14 2.65
C GLU A 133 2.50 21.46 2.80
N VAL A 134 3.21 21.50 1.68
CA VAL A 134 4.57 22.01 1.60
C VAL A 134 4.53 23.30 0.78
N ARG A 135 5.09 24.38 1.34
CA ARG A 135 5.09 25.69 0.71
C ARG A 135 6.50 26.24 0.67
N ASN A 136 6.92 26.73 -0.50
CA ASN A 136 8.17 27.47 -0.71
C ASN A 136 7.87 28.92 -1.15
N GLY A 137 8.47 29.88 -0.46
CA GLY A 137 8.57 31.26 -0.93
C GLY A 137 7.37 32.20 -0.66
N PRO A 138 7.42 33.41 -1.27
CA PRO A 138 6.48 34.49 -1.01
C PRO A 138 5.05 34.23 -1.53
N PRO A 139 4.03 34.91 -0.99
CA PRO A 139 4.08 35.95 0.05
C PRO A 139 4.21 35.36 1.48
N GLY A 140 4.29 34.03 1.60
CA GLY A 140 4.40 33.34 2.87
C GLY A 140 5.83 33.20 3.38
N ASN A 141 5.94 32.46 4.47
CA ASN A 141 7.14 31.75 4.88
C ASN A 141 7.07 30.32 4.37
N ASP A 142 8.23 29.67 4.25
CA ASP A 142 8.31 28.24 3.99
C ASP A 142 7.63 27.46 5.12
N GLN A 143 6.80 26.49 4.73
CA GLN A 143 5.97 25.73 5.64
C GLN A 143 5.94 24.25 5.30
N PHE A 144 5.92 23.43 6.35
CA PHE A 144 5.58 22.02 6.30
C PHE A 144 4.46 21.81 7.31
N ASN A 145 3.23 21.78 6.81
CA ASN A 145 2.02 21.67 7.63
C ASN A 145 1.39 20.29 7.41
N VAL A 146 1.17 19.54 8.48
CA VAL A 146 0.44 18.27 8.47
C VAL A 146 -0.94 18.51 9.07
N THR A 147 -1.98 17.93 8.48
CA THR A 147 -3.32 17.89 9.07
C THR A 147 -3.90 16.49 8.90
N VAL A 148 -4.42 15.88 9.97
CA VAL A 148 -5.19 14.62 9.94
C VAL A 148 -6.56 14.88 10.57
N ASN A 149 -7.60 14.70 9.77
CA ASN A 149 -8.99 14.96 10.15
C ASN A 149 -9.62 13.72 10.79
N THR A 150 -10.32 13.97 11.90
CA THR A 150 -10.99 12.99 12.77
C THR A 150 -10.14 11.73 13.02
N PRO A 151 -8.93 11.84 13.60
CA PRO A 151 -8.10 10.68 13.93
C PRO A 151 -8.89 9.65 14.74
N ASN A 152 -8.69 8.36 14.50
CA ASN A 152 -9.42 7.31 15.22
C ASN A 152 -8.72 7.01 16.55
N GLY A 153 -9.31 7.41 17.68
CA GLY A 153 -8.75 7.17 19.01
C GLY A 153 -9.80 7.27 20.13
N PRO A 154 -9.46 6.85 21.36
CA PRO A 154 -10.38 6.89 22.50
C PRO A 154 -10.91 8.29 22.78
N THR A 155 -12.12 8.37 23.38
CA THR A 155 -12.65 9.66 23.85
C THR A 155 -12.04 10.02 25.20
N VAL A 156 -11.70 11.30 25.38
CA VAL A 156 -11.20 11.86 26.64
C VAL A 156 -12.23 12.84 27.18
N SER A 157 -12.71 12.64 28.40
CA SER A 157 -13.78 13.46 29.01
C SER A 157 -15.01 13.62 28.11
N SER A 158 -15.42 12.51 27.48
CA SER A 158 -16.51 12.40 26.49
C SER A 158 -16.30 13.22 25.19
N LEU A 159 -15.05 13.57 24.87
CA LEU A 159 -14.68 14.26 23.63
C LEU A 159 -13.88 13.32 22.73
N ALA A 160 -14.32 13.15 21.48
CA ALA A 160 -13.54 12.45 20.46
C ALA A 160 -12.42 13.34 19.88
N PRO A 161 -11.26 12.78 19.50
CA PRO A 161 -10.29 13.48 18.66
C PRO A 161 -10.93 14.00 17.36
N ARG A 162 -10.63 15.25 16.99
CA ARG A 162 -11.23 15.95 15.84
C ARG A 162 -10.20 16.31 14.77
N ILE A 163 -9.04 16.85 15.14
CA ILE A 163 -7.96 17.19 14.20
C ILE A 163 -6.63 16.99 14.91
N PHE A 164 -5.67 16.33 14.26
CA PHE A 164 -4.25 16.42 14.58
C PHE A 164 -3.55 17.35 13.57
N GLU A 165 -2.68 18.22 14.05
CA GLU A 165 -1.90 19.12 13.20
C GLU A 165 -0.44 19.17 13.63
N ILE A 166 0.47 19.29 12.65
CA ILE A 166 1.84 19.77 12.84
C ILE A 166 1.98 21.03 12.00
N GLN A 167 2.59 22.08 12.56
CA GLN A 167 2.83 23.34 11.88
C GLN A 167 4.29 23.72 12.04
N LEU A 168 5.08 23.52 10.99
CA LEU A 168 6.49 23.91 10.92
C LEU A 168 6.62 25.09 9.95
N ARG A 169 7.25 26.19 10.37
CA ARG A 169 7.44 27.43 9.59
C ARG A 169 8.82 28.03 9.87
N GLY A 170 9.53 28.45 8.83
CA GLY A 170 10.83 29.13 8.96
C GLY A 170 11.09 30.16 7.86
N PRO A 171 12.35 30.54 7.58
CA PRO A 171 12.67 31.52 6.53
C PRO A 171 12.30 31.01 5.12
N ASN A 172 12.23 31.91 4.14
CA ASN A 172 11.83 31.62 2.75
C ASN A 172 12.92 30.91 1.91
N SER A 173 13.75 30.11 2.59
CA SER A 173 14.97 29.49 2.04
C SER A 173 15.19 28.08 2.62
N LEU A 174 14.17 27.47 3.20
CA LEU A 174 14.17 26.10 3.69
C LEU A 174 13.88 25.10 2.57
N PHE A 175 12.98 25.47 1.67
CA PHE A 175 12.54 24.61 0.57
C PHE A 175 12.85 25.29 -0.77
N ALA A 176 13.62 24.60 -1.61
CA ALA A 176 13.91 25.07 -2.98
C ALA A 176 12.66 25.00 -3.89
N SER A 177 11.75 24.07 -3.57
CA SER A 177 10.53 23.76 -4.29
C SER A 177 9.43 23.35 -3.32
N ASP A 178 8.19 23.38 -3.79
CA ASP A 178 6.98 22.88 -3.13
C ASP A 178 6.94 21.35 -2.99
N THR A 179 7.85 20.65 -3.67
CA THR A 179 8.02 19.19 -3.63
C THR A 179 8.18 18.63 -2.21
N LEU A 180 7.44 17.57 -1.89
CA LEU A 180 7.54 16.83 -0.63
C LEU A 180 8.99 16.40 -0.29
N PRO A 181 9.59 16.87 0.83
CA PRO A 181 11.00 16.62 1.15
C PRO A 181 11.31 15.14 1.42
N ILE A 182 12.13 14.52 0.57
CA ILE A 182 12.57 13.11 0.70
C ILE A 182 13.58 12.88 1.83
N SER A 183 14.23 13.94 2.31
CA SER A 183 15.19 13.92 3.42
C SER A 183 14.56 14.46 4.71
N SER A 184 15.07 14.02 5.85
CA SER A 184 14.65 14.50 7.18
C SER A 184 14.87 16.01 7.31
N PRO A 185 13.81 16.84 7.45
CA PRO A 185 13.98 18.27 7.59
C PRO A 185 14.53 18.62 8.98
N SER A 186 15.51 19.52 9.05
CA SER A 186 16.10 19.92 10.33
C SER A 186 15.11 20.77 11.14
N ILE A 187 14.70 20.27 12.30
CA ILE A 187 13.72 20.92 13.18
C ILE A 187 14.18 22.31 13.64
N THR A 188 15.49 22.50 13.83
CA THR A 188 16.09 23.79 14.21
C THR A 188 15.93 24.88 13.16
N SER A 189 15.67 24.51 11.90
CA SER A 189 15.51 25.46 10.80
C SER A 189 14.11 26.11 10.75
N PHE A 190 13.10 25.53 11.43
CA PHE A 190 11.76 26.10 11.54
C PHE A 190 11.65 27.12 12.67
N THR A 191 12.42 28.21 12.54
CA THR A 191 12.58 29.26 13.56
C THR A 191 11.32 30.08 13.86
N ASN A 192 10.34 30.11 12.94
CA ASN A 192 9.17 30.99 13.06
C ASN A 192 7.98 30.29 13.71
N ARG A 193 7.84 28.97 13.54
CA ARG A 193 6.89 28.13 14.26
C ARG A 193 7.35 26.69 14.22
N ASN A 194 7.36 26.05 15.39
CA ASN A 194 7.49 24.62 15.54
C ASN A 194 6.48 24.18 16.60
N LEU A 195 5.30 23.70 16.16
CA LEU A 195 4.29 23.18 17.07
C LEU A 195 3.56 21.98 16.48
N TRP A 196 3.00 21.18 17.37
CA TRP A 196 1.97 20.17 17.06
C TRP A 196 0.79 20.34 18.01
N ARG A 197 -0.39 19.89 17.58
CA ARG A 197 -1.58 19.85 18.43
C ARG A 197 -2.53 18.71 18.07
N LEU A 198 -3.20 18.16 19.07
CA LEU A 198 -4.38 17.32 18.95
C LEU A 198 -5.58 18.05 19.55
N VAL A 199 -6.63 18.23 18.76
CA VAL A 199 -7.87 18.95 19.10
C VAL A 199 -8.99 17.95 19.34
N PHE A 200 -9.72 18.08 20.45
CA PHE A 200 -10.82 17.20 20.86
C PHE A 200 -12.19 17.89 20.77
N GLY A 201 -13.14 17.31 20.04
CA GLY A 201 -14.48 17.86 19.84
C GLY A 201 -14.48 19.28 19.23
N ALA A 202 -15.54 20.03 19.47
CA ALA A 202 -15.68 21.41 19.00
C ALA A 202 -15.24 22.45 20.05
N GLY A 203 -14.47 23.45 19.62
CA GLY A 203 -14.02 24.60 20.44
C GLY A 203 -12.51 24.65 20.67
N ALA A 204 -11.99 25.83 21.00
CA ALA A 204 -10.55 26.08 21.14
C ALA A 204 -9.93 25.49 22.43
N ASN A 205 -10.68 25.48 23.54
CA ASN A 205 -10.19 25.08 24.87
C ASN A 205 -10.29 23.55 25.08
N ARG A 206 -9.82 22.77 24.11
CA ARG A 206 -9.89 21.30 24.08
C ARG A 206 -8.69 20.71 23.35
N THR A 207 -7.51 21.24 23.65
CA THR A 207 -6.27 20.89 22.95
C THR A 207 -5.22 20.30 23.89
N VAL A 208 -4.45 19.38 23.31
CA VAL A 208 -3.12 18.95 23.78
C VAL A 208 -2.13 19.43 22.72
N SER A 209 -1.03 20.05 23.13
CA SER A 209 -0.06 20.61 22.19
C SER A 209 1.33 20.73 22.78
N GLY A 210 2.32 20.82 21.89
CA GLY A 210 3.69 21.12 22.25
C GLY A 210 4.58 21.28 21.02
N ILE A 211 5.85 20.95 21.16
CA ILE A 211 6.92 21.26 20.19
C ILE A 211 7.40 19.94 19.56
N ILE A 212 7.65 19.93 18.24
CA ILE A 212 8.32 18.80 17.58
C ILE A 212 9.82 18.85 17.90
N THR A 213 10.41 17.72 18.25
CA THR A 213 11.85 17.60 18.55
C THR A 213 12.61 16.90 17.43
N ALA A 214 12.00 15.97 16.70
CA ALA A 214 12.56 15.38 15.48
C ALA A 214 11.47 15.05 14.45
N VAL A 215 11.81 15.15 13.17
CA VAL A 215 11.10 14.50 12.05
C VAL A 215 12.16 13.75 11.23
N THR A 216 11.94 12.46 11.04
CA THR A 216 12.81 11.56 10.28
C THR A 216 12.05 11.07 9.05
N ALA A 217 12.54 11.37 7.86
CA ALA A 217 11.99 10.87 6.60
C ALA A 217 12.69 9.57 6.18
N VAL A 218 11.90 8.58 5.76
CA VAL A 218 12.37 7.33 5.16
C VAL A 218 11.57 7.10 3.89
N ALA A 219 12.22 7.16 2.73
CA ALA A 219 11.61 6.77 1.47
C ALA A 219 11.34 5.26 1.48
N VAL A 220 10.07 4.87 1.40
CA VAL A 220 9.67 3.46 1.33
C VAL A 220 9.71 3.06 -0.14
N VAL A 221 10.84 2.52 -0.57
CA VAL A 221 11.01 1.95 -1.91
C VAL A 221 10.27 0.61 -1.96
N PRO A 222 9.23 0.46 -2.81
CA PRO A 222 8.61 -0.84 -3.04
C PRO A 222 9.68 -1.81 -3.56
N LEU A 223 9.77 -3.02 -2.99
CA LEU A 223 10.78 -3.98 -3.45
C LEU A 223 10.58 -4.23 -4.96
N PRO A 224 11.64 -4.12 -5.79
CA PRO A 224 11.52 -4.37 -7.21
C PRO A 224 10.89 -5.75 -7.46
N PRO A 225 9.92 -5.89 -8.39
CA PRO A 225 9.32 -7.19 -8.71
C PRO A 225 10.36 -8.27 -9.08
N ALA A 226 11.52 -7.84 -9.59
CA ALA A 226 12.70 -8.67 -9.83
C ALA A 226 13.21 -9.42 -8.58
N VAL A 227 13.09 -8.86 -7.37
CA VAL A 227 13.49 -9.52 -6.11
C VAL A 227 12.53 -10.66 -5.76
N ILE A 228 11.23 -10.44 -5.98
CA ILE A 228 10.19 -11.46 -5.78
C ILE A 228 10.39 -12.59 -6.82
N LEU A 229 10.58 -12.23 -8.09
CA LEU A 229 10.87 -13.17 -9.18
C LEU A 229 12.17 -13.96 -8.94
N PHE A 230 13.23 -13.32 -8.44
CA PHE A 230 14.47 -14.01 -8.07
C PHE A 230 14.25 -15.01 -6.93
N GLY A 231 13.49 -14.62 -5.90
CA GLY A 231 13.10 -15.51 -4.80
C GLY A 231 12.31 -16.73 -5.27
N THR A 232 11.30 -16.54 -6.13
CA THR A 232 10.51 -17.67 -6.67
C THR A 232 11.33 -18.54 -7.62
N ALA A 233 12.18 -17.95 -8.47
CA ALA A 233 13.07 -18.69 -9.36
C ALA A 233 14.10 -19.54 -8.59
N LEU A 234 14.64 -19.03 -7.48
CA LEU A 234 15.57 -19.79 -6.64
C LEU A 234 14.88 -21.00 -5.99
N VAL A 235 13.66 -20.83 -5.47
CA VAL A 235 12.88 -21.96 -4.91
C VAL A 235 12.55 -23.00 -5.98
N ALA A 236 12.21 -22.57 -7.20
CA ALA A 236 12.00 -23.46 -8.34
C ALA A 236 13.29 -24.23 -8.73
N LEU A 237 14.46 -23.58 -8.70
CA LEU A 237 15.73 -24.23 -9.02
C LEU A 237 16.13 -25.27 -7.97
N VAL A 238 15.93 -24.97 -6.68
CA VAL A 238 16.19 -25.91 -5.58
C VAL A 238 15.27 -27.13 -5.65
N SER A 239 13.99 -26.95 -5.99
CA SER A 239 13.05 -28.07 -6.15
C SER A 239 13.38 -28.95 -7.37
N LEU A 240 13.92 -28.37 -8.46
CA LEU A 240 14.45 -29.13 -9.60
C LEU A 240 15.71 -29.95 -9.24
N GLY A 241 16.63 -29.38 -8.45
CA GLY A 241 17.89 -30.03 -8.07
C GLY A 241 17.71 -31.29 -7.23
N ALA A 242 16.68 -31.34 -6.36
CA ALA A 242 16.44 -32.46 -5.45
C ALA A 242 16.00 -33.77 -6.15
N GLY A 243 15.46 -33.69 -7.38
CA GLY A 243 14.92 -34.86 -8.09
C GLY A 243 15.99 -35.86 -8.60
N ASN A 244 17.20 -35.39 -8.91
CA ASN A 244 18.20 -36.19 -9.63
C ASN A 244 19.07 -37.12 -8.76
N TRP A 245 18.98 -37.07 -7.43
CA TRP A 245 19.85 -37.89 -6.56
C TRP A 245 19.37 -39.36 -6.41
N LYS A 246 18.13 -39.70 -6.77
CA LYS A 246 17.54 -41.04 -6.51
C LYS A 246 17.65 -42.07 -7.65
N GLN A 247 18.63 -41.95 -8.56
CA GLN A 247 18.83 -42.90 -9.67
C GLN A 247 20.21 -43.60 -9.75
N ARG A 248 20.92 -43.78 -8.64
CA ARG A 248 22.02 -44.76 -8.57
C ARG A 248 21.98 -45.61 -7.30
N LYS A 249 21.28 -46.75 -7.41
CA LYS A 249 21.47 -47.99 -6.63
C LYS A 249 20.69 -49.13 -7.29
N THR A 250 21.20 -49.64 -8.41
CA THR A 250 20.88 -50.99 -8.87
C THR A 250 21.94 -51.94 -8.31
N PRO A 251 21.57 -52.98 -7.55
CA PRO A 251 22.51 -54.02 -7.16
C PRO A 251 22.84 -54.91 -8.36
N LEU A 252 24.05 -55.47 -8.37
CA LEU A 252 24.40 -56.61 -9.21
C LEU A 252 24.46 -57.87 -8.34
N PRO A 253 24.17 -59.06 -8.91
CA PRO A 253 24.04 -60.33 -8.18
C PRO A 253 25.38 -60.88 -7.66
#